data_AF-A0A8J2JC87-F1
#
_entry.id   AF-A0A8J2JC87-F1
#
_cell.length_a   1.000
_cell.length_b   1.000
_cell.length_c   1.000
_cell.angle_alpha   90.00
_cell.angle_beta   90.00
_cell.angle_gamma   90.00
#
_symmetry.space_group_name_H-M   'P 1'
#
loop_
_entity.id
_entity.type
_entity.pdbx_description
1 polymer ?
#
loop_
_entity_poly.entity_id
_entity_poly.type
_entity_poly.pdbx_seq_one_letter_code
_entity_poly.pdbx_strand_id
1 'polypeptide(L)' 'MIMHPELQDKLREQLDSVIGPNRPPVLDDRQSLPYFEAFILEVLRDFSTVP' A
#
# COMPACT_ATOMS: atom_id res chain seq x y z
N MET A 1 -6.25 1.39 -9.12
CA MET A 1 -6.98 2.25 -8.17
C MET A 1 -8.43 2.52 -8.58
N ILE A 2 -8.74 2.76 -9.87
CA ILE A 2 -10.13 2.99 -10.33
C ILE A 2 -11.03 1.73 -10.29
N MET A 3 -10.44 0.53 -10.30
CA MET A 3 -11.20 -0.74 -10.35
C MET A 3 -11.65 -1.29 -8.98
N HIS A 4 -11.02 -0.86 -7.89
CA HIS A 4 -11.31 -1.33 -6.53
C HIS A 4 -11.18 -0.17 -5.52
N PRO A 5 -12.16 0.76 -5.51
CA PRO A 5 -12.14 1.90 -4.60
C PRO A 5 -12.11 1.47 -3.12
N GLU A 6 -12.79 0.37 -2.77
CA GLU A 6 -12.82 -0.17 -1.41
C GLU A 6 -11.44 -0.62 -0.90
N LEU A 7 -10.57 -1.09 -1.79
CA LEU A 7 -9.19 -1.44 -1.47
C LEU A 7 -8.35 -0.18 -1.26
N GLN A 8 -8.61 0.87 -2.04
CA GLN A 8 -7.90 2.14 -1.93
C GLN A 8 -8.20 2.83 -0.60
N ASP A 9 -9.44 2.79 -0.12
CA ASP A 9 -9.82 3.36 1.17
C ASP A 9 -9.10 2.67 2.33
N LYS A 10 -9.05 1.33 2.33
CA LYS A 10 -8.32 0.55 3.37
C LYS A 10 -6.82 0.84 3.37
N LEU A 11 -6.22 0.97 2.19
CA LEU A 11 -4.80 1.30 2.07
C LEU A 11 -4.52 2.71 2.61
N ARG A 12 -5.40 3.66 2.31
CA ARG A 12 -5.29 5.04 2.80
C ARG A 12 -5.51 5.13 4.30
N GLU A 13 -6.48 4.41 4.85
CA GLU A 13 -6.69 4.31 6.31
C GLU A 13 -5.45 3.78 7.03
N GLN A 14 -4.84 2.70 6.52
CA GLN A 14 -3.61 2.17 7.10
C GLN A 14 -2.46 3.18 7.01
N LEU A 15 -2.31 3.84 5.87
CA LEU A 15 -1.26 4.85 5.67
C LEU A 15 -1.43 6.04 6.64
N ASP A 16 -2.64 6.56 6.75
CA ASP A 16 -2.98 7.67 7.63
C ASP A 16 -2.85 7.27 9.11
N SER A 17 -3.15 6.02 9.47
CA SER A 17 -3.01 5.51 10.83
C SER A 17 -1.56 5.34 11.26
N VAL A 18 -0.65 4.94 10.36
CA VAL A 18 0.75 4.64 10.70
C VAL A 18 1.65 5.86 10.56
N ILE A 19 1.48 6.65 9.50
CA ILE A 19 2.37 7.77 9.17
C ILE A 19 1.79 9.09 9.67
N GLY A 20 0.46 9.23 9.56
CA GLY A 20 -0.24 10.48 9.83
C GLY A 20 0.03 11.57 8.79
N PRO A 21 -0.67 12.71 8.89
CA PRO A 21 -0.62 13.78 7.88
C PRO A 21 0.65 14.66 7.94
N ASN A 22 1.48 14.49 8.97
CA ASN A 22 2.58 15.43 9.27
C ASN A 22 3.90 15.10 8.57
N ARG A 23 4.03 13.94 7.92
CA ARG A 23 5.27 13.57 7.23
C ARG A 23 5.01 12.72 5.98
N PRO A 24 5.85 12.82 4.94
CA PRO A 24 5.77 11.91 3.81
C PRO A 24 6.21 10.48 4.22
N PRO A 25 5.70 9.44 3.52
CA PRO A 25 6.13 8.06 3.75
C PRO A 25 7.62 7.87 3.46
N VAL A 26 8.31 7.18 4.37
CA VAL A 26 9.71 6.76 4.17
C VAL A 26 9.82 5.24 4.10
N LEU A 27 10.93 4.73 3.55
CA LEU A 27 11.14 3.28 3.40
C LEU A 27 11.08 2.50 4.72
N ASP A 28 11.43 3.14 5.84
CA ASP A 28 11.39 2.54 7.17
C ASP A 28 9.95 2.23 7.62
N ASP A 29 8.97 3.01 7.16
CA ASP A 29 7.55 2.82 7.47
C ASP A 29 6.98 1.54 6.86
N ARG A 30 7.68 0.94 5.88
CA ARG A 30 7.23 -0.25 5.17
C ARG A 30 6.94 -1.42 6.11
N GLN A 31 7.75 -1.60 7.16
CA GLN A 31 7.54 -2.67 8.15
C GLN A 31 6.24 -2.50 8.94
N SER A 32 5.76 -1.26 9.05
CA SER A 32 4.52 -0.92 9.75
C SER A 32 3.29 -0.92 8.82
N LEU A 33 3.47 -1.21 7.53
CA LEU A 33 2.41 -1.20 6.50
C LEU A 33 2.23 -2.59 5.86
N PRO A 34 1.89 -3.63 6.63
CA PRO A 34 1.83 -5.01 6.12
C PRO A 34 0.75 -5.21 5.06
N TYR A 35 -0.36 -4.46 5.12
CA TYR A 35 -1.43 -4.57 4.12
C TYR A 35 -1.04 -3.89 2.81
N PHE A 36 -0.38 -2.73 2.91
CA PHE A 36 0.18 -2.04 1.75
C PHE A 36 1.24 -2.87 1.04
N GLU A 37 2.10 -3.55 1.79
CA GLU A 37 3.10 -4.46 1.23
C GLU A 37 2.45 -5.66 0.52
N ALA A 38 1.47 -6.31 1.14
CA ALA A 38 0.73 -7.40 0.51
C ALA A 38 0.05 -6.96 -0.80
N PHE A 39 -0.53 -5.75 -0.81
CA PHE A 39 -1.13 -5.18 -2.03
C PHE A 39 -0.09 -4.97 -3.13
N ILE A 40 1.09 -4.43 -2.82
CA ILE A 40 2.17 -4.28 -3.80
C ILE A 40 2.59 -5.63 -4.37
N LEU A 41 2.76 -6.64 -3.51
CA LEU A 41 3.13 -7.99 -3.95
C LEU A 41 2.06 -8.60 -4.87
N GLU A 42 0.78 -8.39 -4.58
CA GLU A 42 -0.32 -8.87 -5.41
C GLU A 42 -0.34 -8.20 -6.78
N VAL A 43 -0.12 -6.88 -6.82
CA VAL A 43 0.04 -6.13 -8.07
C VAL A 43 1.24 -6.66 -8.85
N LEU A 44 2.38 -6.90 -8.19
CA LEU A 44 3.56 -7.45 -8.86
C LEU A 44 3.34 -8.89 -9.36
N ARG A 45 2.54 -9.70 -8.67
CA ARG A 45 2.15 -11.05 -9.12
C ARG A 45 1.30 -10.96 -10.38
N ASP A 46 0.29 -10.10 -10.38
CA ASP A 46 -0.66 -9.97 -11.50
C ASP A 46 -0.03 -9.28 -12.73
N PHE A 47 0.91 -8.37 -12.50
CA PHE A 47 1.62 -7.63 -13.55
C PHE A 47 3.08 -8.07 -13.72
N SER A 48 3.43 -9.30 -13.31
CA SER A 48 4.82 -9.77 -13.41
C SER A 48 5.32 -9.64 -14.84
N THR A 49 6.28 -8.76 -15.05
CA THR A 49 6.92 -8.50 -16.35
C THR A 49 8.04 -9.50 -16.65
N VAL A 50 8.40 -10.30 -15.65
CA VAL A 50 9.30 -11.45 -15.79
C VAL A 50 8.45 -12.71 -16.03
N PRO A 51 8.70 -13.46 -17.11
CA PRO A 51 7.93 -14.64 -17.48
C PRO A 51 8.13 -15.83 -16.54
#